data_AF-A0A1G1KAL4-F1
#
_entry.id   AF-A0A1G1KAL4-F1
#
_cell.length_a   1.000
_cell.length_b   1.000
_cell.length_c   1.000
_cell.angle_alpha   90.00
_cell.angle_beta   90.00
_cell.angle_gamma   90.00
#
_symmetry.space_group_name_H-M   'P 1'
#
loop_
_entity.id
_entity.type
_entity.pdbx_description
1 polymer ?
#
loop_
_entity_poly.entity_id
_entity_poly.type
_entity_poly.pdbx_seq_one_letter_code
_entity_poly.pdbx_strand_id
1 'polypeptide(L)'
;MVSKKLISEKDLSFVLEELKSAEDVVVSDLILQQHMMSDKDLLCFLSDEFKCGVLDPNQLTIDKDMIKLIPPDFAFKRMVVPIAKREKLLTVAMEHPSDLRLIDDLKAVTGLRIQPVLALQRQLRIAVAQYYPSGSAKKMPKAEEMIDELVRIVQESKRHEDNGSETMTLLKQAQETPIIKIANLLILDAVRRKASDLFIEPWEKSIRVRCRVDGLLEEVPSPPKNMGLALVSRFKVMSHLNIAERRIPQDGRFQVKVQGREVDLRVSVMPTTHGEKVCLRILDKQTETQFLEKLGFTADELTQIKECSHQPHGMILVTGPTGSGKTTTLYSILKYVDSPEKNITTVEDPVEYETDGINQVNVRDAIGLTFPVVLRSILRQDPDIILVGEIRDLVTMDIGIKAALTGHLVLSTLHTNDTAGSIVRMQNMGIEPFLIASSVLMVSAQRLLRRLCPHCKAEYEEESDILAKLHLKGKGQTTFYRPVGCNQCRSTGYMGRTVITEILRLTPELKAFVMKNASGDEIKRCARRQGTRTLRESGVAKALGGETSLSEVFRLTAEDQNMERET
;
A
#
# COMPACT_ATOMS: atom_id res chain seq x y z
N MET A 1 0.31 -51.59 -15.14
CA MET A 1 1.69 -51.11 -15.39
C MET A 1 2.74 -52.02 -14.76
N VAL A 2 2.70 -52.28 -13.44
CA VAL A 2 3.62 -53.21 -12.74
C VAL A 2 3.60 -54.63 -13.33
N SER A 3 2.41 -55.19 -13.59
CA SER A 3 2.26 -56.52 -14.20
C SER A 3 2.87 -56.66 -15.60
N LYS A 4 3.01 -55.55 -16.34
CA LYS A 4 3.67 -55.49 -17.65
C LYS A 4 5.15 -55.06 -17.56
N LYS A 5 5.72 -54.98 -16.35
CA LYS A 5 7.10 -54.55 -16.05
C LYS A 5 7.48 -53.14 -16.56
N LEU A 6 6.49 -52.25 -16.69
CA LEU A 6 6.71 -50.89 -17.20
C LEU A 6 7.09 -49.87 -16.12
N ILE A 7 6.75 -50.15 -14.85
CA ILE A 7 7.18 -49.39 -13.66
C ILE A 7 7.48 -50.39 -12.55
N SER A 8 8.34 -50.04 -11.59
CA SER A 8 8.63 -50.91 -10.44
C SER A 8 7.53 -50.82 -9.36
N GLU A 9 7.46 -51.81 -8.47
CA GLU A 9 6.58 -51.76 -7.29
C GLU A 9 6.92 -50.59 -6.35
N LYS A 10 8.20 -50.18 -6.35
CA LYS A 10 8.66 -49.02 -5.58
C LYS A 10 8.12 -47.71 -6.17
N ASP A 11 8.11 -47.60 -7.50
CA ASP A 11 7.57 -46.43 -8.22
C ASP A 11 6.05 -46.30 -8.04
N LEU A 12 5.33 -47.43 -8.07
CA LEU A 12 3.89 -47.44 -7.79
C LEU A 12 3.59 -46.97 -6.35
N SER A 13 4.40 -47.41 -5.39
CA SER A 13 4.23 -47.02 -3.98
C SER A 13 4.44 -45.51 -3.80
N PHE A 14 5.43 -44.93 -4.46
CA PHE A 14 5.68 -43.48 -4.48
C PHE A 14 4.51 -42.70 -5.09
N VAL A 15 4.01 -43.15 -6.25
CA VAL A 15 2.85 -42.51 -6.91
C VAL A 15 1.61 -42.52 -6.01
N LEU A 16 1.36 -43.62 -5.28
CA LEU A 16 0.23 -43.73 -4.35
C LEU A 16 0.39 -42.88 -3.08
N GLU A 17 1.61 -42.60 -2.64
CA GLU A 17 1.86 -41.66 -1.53
C GLU A 17 1.62 -40.21 -1.96
N GLU A 18 2.09 -39.81 -3.14
CA GLU A 18 1.86 -38.46 -3.67
C GLU A 18 0.38 -38.18 -4.02
N LEU A 19 -0.37 -39.20 -4.41
CA LEU A 19 -1.83 -39.07 -4.60
C LEU A 19 -2.59 -38.87 -3.27
N LYS A 20 -1.98 -39.16 -2.13
CA LYS A 20 -2.57 -38.91 -0.79
C LYS A 20 -2.21 -37.53 -0.23
N SER A 21 -1.08 -36.94 -0.68
CA SER A 21 -0.59 -35.64 -0.20
C SER A 21 -1.21 -34.45 -0.95
N ALA A 22 -1.72 -34.66 -2.17
CA ALA A 22 -2.26 -33.59 -3.01
C ALA A 22 -3.54 -34.01 -3.76
N GLU A 23 -4.59 -33.18 -3.64
CA GLU A 23 -5.94 -33.48 -4.15
C GLU A 23 -6.10 -33.40 -5.69
N ASP A 24 -5.13 -32.82 -6.41
CA ASP A 24 -5.22 -32.55 -7.87
C ASP A 24 -4.04 -33.14 -8.69
N VAL A 25 -3.45 -34.26 -8.25
CA VAL A 25 -2.32 -34.89 -8.96
C VAL A 25 -2.81 -35.89 -10.00
N VAL A 26 -2.39 -35.66 -11.24
CA VAL A 26 -2.71 -36.53 -12.38
C VAL A 26 -1.62 -37.60 -12.51
N VAL A 27 -2.03 -38.86 -12.39
CA VAL A 27 -1.14 -40.04 -12.34
C VAL A 27 -0.19 -40.11 -13.54
N SER A 28 -0.70 -39.85 -14.76
CA SER A 28 0.11 -39.87 -15.98
C SER A 28 1.19 -38.78 -15.98
N ASP A 29 0.88 -37.58 -15.49
CA ASP A 29 1.85 -36.49 -15.44
C ASP A 29 2.93 -36.74 -14.39
N LEU A 30 2.58 -37.33 -13.24
CA LEU A 30 3.52 -37.70 -12.19
C LEU A 30 4.52 -38.79 -12.67
N ILE A 31 4.02 -39.80 -13.39
CA ILE A 31 4.86 -40.87 -13.97
C ILE A 31 5.86 -40.29 -14.98
N LEU A 32 5.45 -39.31 -15.78
CA LEU A 32 6.33 -38.65 -16.76
C LEU A 32 7.33 -37.68 -16.09
N GLN A 33 6.90 -36.90 -15.10
CA GLN A 33 7.75 -35.94 -14.38
C GLN A 33 8.87 -36.62 -13.59
N GLN A 34 8.60 -37.77 -13.00
CA GLN A 34 9.60 -38.56 -12.27
C GLN A 34 10.46 -39.43 -13.21
N HIS A 35 10.32 -39.27 -14.53
CA HIS A 35 11.01 -40.06 -15.55
C HIS A 35 10.84 -41.58 -15.40
N MET A 36 9.72 -42.01 -14.81
CA MET A 36 9.42 -43.44 -14.59
C MET A 36 9.05 -44.17 -15.88
N MET A 37 8.57 -43.44 -16.89
CA MET A 37 8.22 -43.96 -18.21
C MET A 37 8.39 -42.87 -19.27
N SER A 38 8.66 -43.25 -20.52
CA SER A 38 8.65 -42.31 -21.64
C SER A 38 7.22 -42.00 -22.11
N ASP A 39 6.99 -40.82 -22.69
CA ASP A 39 5.71 -40.42 -23.29
C ASP A 39 5.19 -41.49 -24.27
N LYS A 40 6.10 -42.12 -25.03
CA LYS A 40 5.77 -43.14 -26.03
C LYS A 40 5.30 -44.45 -25.39
N ASP A 41 5.99 -44.93 -24.37
CA ASP A 41 5.65 -46.20 -23.70
C ASP A 41 4.33 -46.07 -22.92
N LEU A 42 4.09 -44.90 -22.32
CA LEU A 42 2.85 -44.60 -21.61
C LEU A 42 1.66 -44.60 -22.56
N LEU A 43 1.79 -43.93 -23.70
CA LEU A 43 0.75 -43.89 -24.73
C LEU A 43 0.46 -45.26 -25.33
N CYS A 44 1.49 -46.06 -25.62
CA CYS A 44 1.32 -47.44 -26.08
C CYS A 44 0.57 -48.29 -25.04
N PHE A 45 0.95 -48.20 -23.76
CA PHE A 45 0.28 -48.93 -22.69
C PHE A 45 -1.21 -48.57 -22.57
N LEU A 46 -1.53 -47.27 -22.56
CA LEU A 46 -2.91 -46.79 -22.41
C LEU A 46 -3.76 -47.09 -23.67
N SER A 47 -3.17 -47.06 -24.86
CA SER A 47 -3.84 -47.44 -26.11
C SER A 47 -4.31 -48.89 -26.09
N ASP A 48 -3.44 -49.80 -25.65
CA ASP A 48 -3.74 -51.23 -25.53
C ASP A 48 -4.83 -51.49 -24.49
N GLU A 49 -4.77 -50.78 -23.35
CA GLU A 49 -5.72 -50.96 -22.25
C GLU A 49 -7.13 -50.45 -22.62
N PHE A 50 -7.21 -49.27 -23.24
CA PHE A 50 -8.48 -48.65 -23.61
C PHE A 50 -8.98 -49.06 -24.99
N LYS A 51 -8.23 -49.86 -25.75
CA LYS A 51 -8.53 -50.30 -27.12
C LYS A 51 -8.93 -49.14 -28.04
N CYS A 52 -8.19 -48.04 -27.95
CA CYS A 52 -8.46 -46.82 -28.69
C CYS A 52 -7.20 -46.29 -29.39
N GLY A 53 -7.39 -45.54 -30.46
CA GLY A 53 -6.27 -44.90 -31.17
C GLY A 53 -5.66 -43.78 -30.33
N VAL A 54 -4.35 -43.62 -30.42
CA VAL A 54 -3.61 -42.48 -29.85
C VAL A 54 -3.43 -41.43 -30.91
N LEU A 55 -3.67 -40.17 -30.53
CA LEU A 55 -3.50 -39.05 -31.45
C LEU A 55 -3.08 -37.80 -30.70
N ASP A 56 -2.00 -37.16 -31.13
CA ASP A 56 -1.60 -35.85 -30.61
C ASP A 56 -2.33 -34.74 -31.39
N PRO A 57 -3.28 -34.00 -30.76
CA PRO A 57 -4.02 -32.93 -31.43
C PRO A 57 -3.12 -31.79 -31.94
N ASN A 58 -1.91 -31.63 -31.37
CA ASN A 58 -0.99 -30.56 -31.75
C ASN A 58 -0.24 -30.83 -33.06
N GLN A 59 -0.26 -32.07 -33.56
CA GLN A 59 0.39 -32.46 -34.82
C GLN A 59 -0.54 -32.36 -36.03
N LEU A 60 -1.82 -32.02 -35.80
CA LEU A 60 -2.83 -31.88 -36.84
C LEU A 60 -3.23 -30.43 -37.00
N THR A 61 -3.71 -30.06 -38.20
CA THR A 61 -4.40 -28.79 -38.43
C THR A 61 -5.89 -29.05 -38.45
N ILE A 62 -6.62 -28.52 -37.47
CA ILE A 62 -8.06 -28.78 -37.31
C ILE A 62 -8.87 -27.60 -37.87
N ASP A 63 -9.86 -27.90 -38.70
CA ASP A 63 -10.73 -26.89 -39.32
C ASP A 63 -11.55 -26.10 -38.29
N LYS A 64 -11.67 -24.79 -38.52
CA LYS A 64 -12.37 -23.87 -37.60
C LYS A 64 -13.84 -24.25 -37.36
N ASP A 65 -14.51 -24.80 -38.37
CA ASP A 65 -15.90 -25.22 -38.22
C ASP A 65 -16.05 -26.51 -37.41
N MET A 66 -14.98 -27.31 -37.31
CA MET A 66 -14.94 -28.48 -36.44
C MET A 66 -14.76 -28.07 -34.98
N ILE A 67 -13.89 -27.10 -34.71
CA ILE A 67 -13.68 -26.53 -33.37
C ILE A 67 -14.99 -25.99 -32.79
N LYS A 68 -15.80 -25.28 -33.61
CA LYS A 68 -17.10 -24.73 -33.16
C LYS A 68 -18.12 -25.77 -32.70
N LEU A 69 -17.93 -27.06 -33.00
CA LEU A 69 -18.87 -28.12 -32.59
C LEU A 69 -18.91 -28.32 -31.08
N ILE A 70 -17.81 -28.01 -30.37
CA ILE A 70 -17.75 -28.08 -28.91
C ILE A 70 -17.58 -26.64 -28.37
N PRO A 71 -18.46 -26.16 -27.47
CA PRO A 71 -18.32 -24.82 -26.90
C PRO A 71 -17.02 -24.62 -26.12
N PRO A 72 -16.39 -23.41 -26.14
CA PRO A 72 -15.12 -23.15 -25.45
C PRO A 72 -15.16 -23.50 -23.96
N ASP A 73 -16.18 -23.04 -23.23
CA ASP A 73 -16.30 -23.31 -21.78
C ASP A 73 -16.35 -24.82 -21.46
N PHE A 74 -16.96 -25.60 -22.36
CA PHE A 74 -17.00 -27.05 -22.24
C PHE A 74 -15.63 -27.68 -22.52
N ALA A 75 -14.96 -27.25 -23.60
CA ALA A 75 -13.62 -27.71 -23.96
C ALA A 75 -12.58 -27.41 -22.87
N PHE A 76 -12.64 -26.22 -22.24
CA PHE A 76 -11.77 -25.85 -21.12
C PHE A 76 -12.07 -26.62 -19.84
N LYS A 77 -13.35 -26.81 -19.49
CA LYS A 77 -13.72 -27.48 -18.24
C LYS A 77 -13.50 -28.99 -18.29
N ARG A 78 -13.69 -29.60 -19.47
CA ARG A 78 -13.61 -31.05 -19.66
C ARG A 78 -12.34 -31.52 -20.38
N MET A 79 -11.47 -30.60 -20.80
CA MET A 79 -10.18 -30.89 -21.46
C MET A 79 -10.32 -31.80 -22.69
N VAL A 80 -11.14 -31.38 -23.66
CA VAL A 80 -11.45 -32.14 -24.88
C VAL A 80 -11.25 -31.31 -26.15
N VAL A 81 -10.83 -31.95 -27.24
CA VAL A 81 -10.62 -31.29 -28.55
C VAL A 81 -11.19 -32.15 -29.68
N PRO A 82 -12.05 -31.61 -30.58
CA PRO A 82 -12.56 -32.36 -31.72
C PRO A 82 -11.48 -32.48 -32.81
N ILE A 83 -11.32 -33.67 -33.40
CA ILE A 83 -10.22 -34.01 -34.32
C ILE A 83 -10.68 -34.21 -35.75
N ALA A 84 -11.79 -34.91 -35.95
CA ALA A 84 -12.34 -35.18 -37.27
C ALA A 84 -13.84 -35.47 -37.20
N LYS A 85 -14.58 -35.11 -38.24
CA LYS A 85 -16.01 -35.45 -38.39
C LYS A 85 -16.23 -36.25 -39.67
N ARG A 86 -16.92 -37.38 -39.57
CA ARG A 86 -17.42 -38.17 -40.71
C ARG A 86 -18.91 -38.41 -40.51
N GLU A 87 -19.75 -37.80 -41.36
CA GLU A 87 -21.21 -37.87 -41.26
C GLU A 87 -21.75 -37.56 -39.85
N LYS A 88 -22.18 -38.59 -39.12
CA LYS A 88 -22.73 -38.53 -37.75
C LYS A 88 -21.73 -38.93 -36.65
N LEU A 89 -20.46 -39.12 -36.99
CA LEU A 89 -19.40 -39.54 -36.08
C LEU A 89 -18.36 -38.42 -35.91
N LEU A 90 -18.13 -38.00 -34.66
CA LEU A 90 -17.13 -37.01 -34.26
C LEU A 90 -16.01 -37.70 -33.48
N THR A 91 -14.79 -37.65 -34.01
CA THR A 91 -13.59 -38.09 -33.30
C THR A 91 -13.14 -36.99 -32.34
N VAL A 92 -12.99 -37.32 -31.06
CA VAL A 92 -12.64 -36.34 -30.00
C VAL A 92 -11.43 -36.84 -29.21
N ALA A 93 -10.39 -36.02 -29.11
CA ALA A 93 -9.25 -36.29 -28.25
C ALA A 93 -9.59 -35.98 -26.79
N MET A 94 -9.30 -36.95 -25.92
CA MET A 94 -9.55 -36.89 -24.49
C MET A 94 -8.54 -37.74 -23.71
N GLU A 95 -8.37 -37.41 -22.44
CA GLU A 95 -7.41 -38.10 -21.55
C GLU A 95 -7.90 -39.48 -21.11
N HIS A 96 -9.22 -39.62 -20.90
CA HIS A 96 -9.83 -40.86 -20.44
C HIS A 96 -10.92 -41.34 -21.40
N PRO A 97 -10.57 -42.11 -22.45
CA PRO A 97 -11.52 -42.70 -23.41
C PRO A 97 -12.58 -43.61 -22.80
N SER A 98 -12.39 -44.07 -21.56
CA SER A 98 -13.34 -44.88 -20.80
C SER A 98 -14.39 -44.08 -20.04
N ASP A 99 -14.32 -42.74 -20.01
CA ASP A 99 -15.31 -41.90 -19.34
C ASP A 99 -16.62 -41.83 -20.17
N LEU A 100 -17.50 -42.81 -19.93
CA LEU A 100 -18.79 -42.91 -20.60
C LEU A 100 -19.68 -41.69 -20.33
N ARG A 101 -19.54 -41.01 -19.18
CA ARG A 101 -20.34 -39.82 -18.86
C ARG A 101 -19.92 -38.64 -19.71
N LEU A 102 -18.61 -38.42 -19.86
CA LEU A 102 -18.09 -37.38 -20.75
C LEU A 102 -18.48 -37.64 -22.21
N ILE A 103 -18.48 -38.90 -22.65
CA ILE A 103 -18.93 -39.30 -23.98
C ILE A 103 -20.41 -38.98 -24.18
N ASP A 104 -21.26 -39.27 -23.19
CA ASP A 104 -22.69 -38.94 -23.23
C ASP A 104 -22.94 -37.42 -23.19
N ASP A 105 -22.21 -36.68 -22.36
CA ASP A 105 -22.26 -35.21 -22.31
C ASP A 105 -21.87 -34.61 -23.68
N LEU A 106 -20.80 -35.11 -24.30
CA LEU A 106 -20.36 -34.68 -25.63
C LEU A 106 -21.39 -35.00 -26.71
N LYS A 107 -22.04 -36.16 -26.62
CA LYS A 107 -23.13 -36.53 -27.53
C LYS A 107 -24.34 -35.60 -27.37
N ALA A 108 -24.68 -35.22 -26.14
CA ALA A 108 -25.77 -34.28 -25.86
C ALA A 108 -25.46 -32.87 -26.37
N VAL A 109 -24.21 -32.41 -26.20
CA VAL A 109 -23.76 -31.07 -26.63
C VAL A 109 -23.63 -30.97 -28.16
N THR A 110 -23.08 -32.00 -28.81
CA THR A 110 -22.75 -31.96 -30.24
C THR A 110 -23.85 -32.53 -31.14
N GLY A 111 -24.74 -33.36 -30.60
CA GLY A 111 -25.73 -34.13 -31.37
C GLY A 111 -25.13 -35.26 -32.23
N LEU A 112 -23.84 -35.58 -32.06
CA LEU A 112 -23.09 -36.55 -32.86
C LEU A 112 -22.69 -37.78 -32.05
N ARG A 113 -22.48 -38.92 -32.70
CA ARG A 113 -21.83 -40.07 -32.06
C ARG A 113 -20.36 -39.73 -31.83
N ILE A 114 -19.83 -40.06 -30.66
CA ILE A 114 -18.46 -39.72 -30.28
C ILE A 114 -17.56 -40.95 -30.45
N GLN A 115 -16.44 -40.77 -31.13
CA GLN A 115 -15.33 -41.73 -31.17
C GLN A 115 -14.16 -41.15 -30.37
N PRO A 116 -13.86 -41.66 -29.17
CA PRO A 116 -12.76 -41.14 -28.37
C PRO A 116 -11.41 -41.60 -28.94
N VAL A 117 -10.43 -40.69 -28.91
CA VAL A 117 -9.01 -40.99 -29.12
C VAL A 117 -8.21 -40.49 -27.94
N LEU A 118 -7.17 -41.23 -27.56
CA LEU A 118 -6.35 -40.92 -26.40
C LEU A 118 -5.35 -39.80 -26.74
N ALA A 119 -5.29 -38.78 -25.89
CA ALA A 119 -4.24 -37.78 -25.88
C ALA A 119 -3.80 -37.48 -24.44
N LEU A 120 -2.52 -37.14 -24.24
CA LEU A 120 -2.02 -36.80 -22.92
C LEU A 120 -2.60 -35.46 -22.45
N GLN A 121 -2.75 -35.29 -21.14
CA GLN A 121 -3.30 -34.05 -20.57
C GLN A 121 -2.51 -32.81 -20.99
N ARG A 122 -1.18 -32.89 -21.00
CA ARG A 122 -0.30 -31.81 -21.49
C ARG A 122 -0.60 -31.44 -22.95
N GLN A 123 -0.82 -32.44 -23.81
CA GLN A 123 -1.13 -32.24 -25.22
C GLN A 123 -2.51 -31.58 -25.40
N LEU A 124 -3.51 -32.03 -24.62
CA LEU A 124 -4.86 -31.44 -24.59
C LEU A 124 -4.84 -30.00 -24.10
N ARG A 125 -4.05 -29.67 -23.06
CA ARG A 125 -3.88 -28.28 -22.57
C ARG A 125 -3.36 -27.35 -23.66
N ILE A 126 -2.34 -27.78 -24.40
CA ILE A 126 -1.77 -26.99 -25.51
C ILE A 126 -2.80 -26.83 -26.63
N ALA A 127 -3.45 -27.92 -27.03
CA ALA A 127 -4.41 -27.91 -28.13
C ALA A 127 -5.68 -27.12 -27.80
N VAL A 128 -6.24 -27.24 -26.58
CA VAL A 128 -7.38 -26.42 -26.14
C VAL A 128 -7.00 -24.94 -26.15
N ALA A 129 -5.82 -24.58 -25.63
CA ALA A 129 -5.34 -23.20 -25.65
C ALA A 129 -5.12 -22.66 -27.09
N GLN A 130 -4.71 -23.54 -28.01
CA GLN A 130 -4.48 -23.20 -29.42
C GLN A 130 -5.79 -23.02 -30.20
N TYR A 131 -6.72 -23.97 -30.06
CA TYR A 131 -7.91 -24.09 -30.90
C TYR A 131 -9.17 -23.45 -30.32
N TYR A 132 -9.28 -23.42 -28.99
CA TYR A 132 -10.28 -22.65 -28.27
C TYR A 132 -9.61 -21.45 -27.63
N PRO A 133 -9.19 -20.43 -28.42
CA PRO A 133 -9.00 -19.14 -27.83
C PRO A 133 -10.40 -18.66 -27.43
N SER A 134 -10.82 -19.01 -26.21
CA SER A 134 -11.77 -18.18 -25.49
C SER A 134 -11.32 -16.74 -25.70
N GLY A 135 -12.29 -15.83 -25.84
CA GLY A 135 -12.10 -14.39 -25.95
C GLY A 135 -11.43 -13.75 -24.72
N SER A 136 -10.39 -14.38 -24.18
CA SER A 136 -9.62 -14.06 -22.99
C SER A 136 -8.19 -14.64 -23.02
N ALA A 137 -7.71 -15.16 -24.16
CA ALA A 137 -6.29 -15.52 -24.35
C ALA A 137 -5.72 -15.02 -25.69
N LYS A 138 -5.95 -13.74 -26.01
CA LYS A 138 -5.00 -13.04 -26.88
C LYS A 138 -3.65 -13.03 -26.14
N LYS A 139 -2.56 -13.48 -26.81
CA LYS A 139 -1.23 -12.91 -26.55
C LYS A 139 -1.43 -11.39 -26.45
N MET A 140 -1.14 -10.83 -25.28
CA MET A 140 -1.27 -9.40 -25.02
C MET A 140 0.08 -8.76 -25.36
N PRO A 141 0.29 -8.24 -26.58
CA PRO A 141 1.46 -7.40 -26.86
C PRO A 141 1.58 -6.29 -25.80
N LYS A 142 0.44 -5.76 -25.32
CA LYS A 142 0.36 -4.76 -24.24
C LYS A 142 0.84 -5.24 -22.86
N ALA A 143 0.79 -6.53 -22.53
CA ALA A 143 1.28 -7.02 -21.24
C ALA A 143 2.80 -7.18 -21.26
N GLU A 144 3.35 -7.72 -22.35
CA GLU A 144 4.80 -7.81 -22.58
C GLU A 144 5.40 -6.40 -22.69
N GLU A 145 4.77 -5.50 -23.45
CA GLU A 145 5.14 -4.07 -23.52
C GLU A 145 5.12 -3.40 -22.14
N MET A 146 4.10 -3.64 -21.31
CA MET A 146 4.03 -3.09 -19.96
C MET A 146 5.09 -3.70 -19.05
N ILE A 147 5.36 -5.00 -19.15
CA ILE A 147 6.45 -5.65 -18.39
C ILE A 147 7.77 -5.01 -18.80
N ASP A 148 8.02 -4.84 -20.10
CA ASP A 148 9.22 -4.18 -20.60
C ASP A 148 9.31 -2.72 -20.14
N GLU A 149 8.20 -1.97 -20.16
CA GLU A 149 8.14 -0.59 -19.68
C GLU A 149 8.41 -0.50 -18.17
N LEU A 150 7.77 -1.35 -17.36
CA LEU A 150 8.02 -1.43 -15.92
C LEU A 150 9.45 -1.86 -15.62
N VAL A 151 9.99 -2.82 -16.37
CA VAL A 151 11.38 -3.26 -16.26
C VAL A 151 12.33 -2.11 -16.61
N ARG A 152 12.06 -1.33 -17.66
CA ARG A 152 12.85 -0.14 -18.01
C ARG A 152 12.80 0.92 -16.92
N ILE A 153 11.62 1.27 -16.40
CA ILE A 153 11.45 2.24 -15.30
C ILE A 153 12.24 1.80 -14.05
N VAL A 154 12.13 0.51 -13.73
CA VAL A 154 12.86 -0.15 -12.63
C VAL A 154 14.37 -0.09 -12.90
N GLN A 155 14.85 -0.36 -14.12
CA GLN A 155 16.27 -0.34 -14.47
C GLN A 155 16.87 1.07 -14.56
N GLU A 156 16.15 2.08 -15.06
CA GLU A 156 16.62 3.47 -15.13
C GLU A 156 16.87 4.05 -13.74
N SER A 157 16.12 3.61 -12.74
CA SER A 157 16.30 3.98 -11.34
C SER A 157 17.59 3.42 -10.70
N LYS A 158 18.34 2.52 -11.36
CA LYS A 158 19.56 1.87 -10.81
C LYS A 158 20.85 2.66 -10.94
N ARG A 159 20.91 3.76 -11.68
CA ARG A 159 22.19 4.40 -12.02
C ARG A 159 22.96 5.04 -10.83
N HIS A 160 22.49 4.91 -9.58
CA HIS A 160 23.15 5.55 -8.43
C HIS A 160 23.34 4.74 -7.13
N GLU A 161 23.03 3.45 -7.04
CA GLU A 161 23.45 2.65 -5.86
C GLU A 161 23.94 1.25 -6.24
N ASP A 162 25.14 0.94 -5.75
CA ASP A 162 25.95 -0.23 -6.06
C ASP A 162 25.49 -1.46 -5.24
N ASN A 163 24.91 -2.45 -5.90
CA ASN A 163 25.11 -3.90 -5.67
C ASN A 163 24.11 -4.72 -6.53
N GLY A 164 24.64 -5.33 -7.59
CA GLY A 164 23.91 -5.88 -8.72
C GLY A 164 23.25 -7.25 -8.58
N SER A 165 22.99 -7.79 -7.38
CA SER A 165 22.56 -9.20 -7.25
C SER A 165 21.04 -9.41 -7.09
N GLU A 166 20.33 -8.57 -6.33
CA GLU A 166 19.00 -8.97 -5.81
C GLU A 166 17.78 -8.56 -6.65
N THR A 167 17.91 -7.63 -7.59
CA THR A 167 16.79 -7.37 -8.54
C THR A 167 16.57 -8.57 -9.46
N MET A 168 17.59 -9.40 -9.62
CA MET A 168 17.54 -10.58 -10.48
C MET A 168 16.77 -11.73 -9.85
N THR A 169 16.55 -11.80 -8.52
CA THR A 169 15.81 -12.91 -7.91
C THR A 169 14.29 -12.84 -8.17
N LEU A 170 13.71 -11.64 -8.24
CA LEU A 170 12.31 -11.42 -8.65
C LEU A 170 12.12 -11.42 -10.18
N LEU A 171 13.17 -11.12 -10.95
CA LEU A 171 13.15 -11.20 -12.42
C LEU A 171 13.46 -12.61 -12.96
N LYS A 172 14.18 -13.45 -12.20
CA LYS A 172 14.59 -14.82 -12.60
C LYS A 172 13.50 -15.88 -12.44
N GLN A 173 12.31 -15.53 -11.96
CA GLN A 173 11.16 -16.44 -11.99
C GLN A 173 10.55 -16.46 -13.41
N ALA A 174 11.28 -17.07 -14.34
CA ALA A 174 10.91 -17.23 -15.73
C ALA A 174 9.66 -18.14 -15.95
N GLN A 175 9.09 -18.70 -14.87
CA GLN A 175 7.92 -19.58 -14.87
C GLN A 175 6.65 -18.97 -14.25
N GLU A 176 6.71 -17.74 -13.74
CA GLU A 176 5.52 -17.11 -13.14
C GLU A 176 4.53 -16.58 -14.18
N THR A 177 3.23 -16.68 -13.89
CA THR A 177 2.17 -16.11 -14.71
C THR A 177 2.35 -14.59 -14.83
N PRO A 178 2.01 -13.97 -15.99
CA PRO A 178 2.19 -12.52 -16.21
C PRO A 178 1.58 -11.63 -15.12
N ILE A 179 0.51 -12.10 -14.47
CA ILE A 179 -0.18 -11.40 -13.37
C ILE A 179 0.72 -11.27 -12.14
N ILE A 180 1.45 -12.32 -11.77
CA ILE A 180 2.35 -12.30 -10.61
C ILE A 180 3.50 -11.33 -10.88
N LYS A 181 4.10 -11.39 -12.09
CA LYS A 181 5.16 -10.48 -12.50
C LYS A 181 4.72 -9.02 -12.45
N ILE A 182 3.55 -8.70 -13.02
CA ILE A 182 3.01 -7.33 -12.99
C ILE A 182 2.77 -6.87 -11.55
N ALA A 183 2.14 -7.70 -10.71
CA ALA A 183 1.90 -7.34 -9.31
C ALA A 183 3.22 -7.04 -8.56
N ASN A 184 4.22 -7.91 -8.72
CA ASN A 184 5.54 -7.73 -8.09
C ASN A 184 6.25 -6.48 -8.63
N LEU A 185 6.20 -6.21 -9.94
CA LEU A 185 6.81 -5.03 -10.55
C LEU A 185 6.11 -3.73 -10.12
N LEU A 186 4.79 -3.73 -9.97
CA LEU A 186 4.05 -2.56 -9.44
C LEU A 186 4.45 -2.25 -7.99
N ILE A 187 4.57 -3.27 -7.14
CA ILE A 187 5.07 -3.09 -5.76
C ILE A 187 6.51 -2.57 -5.79
N LEU A 188 7.37 -3.18 -6.59
CA LEU A 188 8.78 -2.80 -6.71
C LEU A 188 8.94 -1.35 -7.19
N ASP A 189 8.19 -0.94 -8.21
CA ASP A 189 8.18 0.44 -8.70
C ASP A 189 7.73 1.38 -7.57
N ALA A 190 6.60 1.10 -6.92
CA ALA A 190 6.06 1.93 -5.83
C ALA A 190 7.06 2.11 -4.67
N VAL A 191 7.71 1.03 -4.23
CA VAL A 191 8.75 1.09 -3.18
C VAL A 191 9.96 1.92 -3.65
N ARG A 192 10.42 1.74 -4.89
CA ARG A 192 11.51 2.57 -5.45
C ARG A 192 11.14 4.03 -5.64
N ARG A 193 9.85 4.33 -5.82
CA ARG A 193 9.34 5.71 -5.81
C ARG A 193 9.27 6.30 -4.41
N LYS A 194 9.53 5.52 -3.35
CA LYS A 194 9.24 5.89 -1.96
C LYS A 194 7.77 6.32 -1.81
N ALA A 195 6.87 5.63 -2.51
CA ALA A 195 5.44 5.89 -2.45
C ALA A 195 4.90 5.45 -1.08
N SER A 196 3.95 6.22 -0.51
CA SER A 196 3.22 5.82 0.70
C SER A 196 2.10 4.84 0.42
N ASP A 197 1.48 4.95 -0.76
CA ASP A 197 0.33 4.15 -1.15
C ASP A 197 0.40 3.81 -2.65
N LEU A 198 -0.05 2.61 -3.01
CA LEU A 198 -0.26 2.14 -4.37
C LEU A 198 -1.74 1.80 -4.56
N PHE A 199 -2.36 2.38 -5.59
CA PHE A 199 -3.79 2.23 -5.91
C PHE A 199 -3.97 1.52 -7.23
N ILE A 200 -4.87 0.55 -7.27
CA ILE A 200 -5.31 -0.14 -8.48
C ILE A 200 -6.83 0.05 -8.58
N GLU A 201 -7.25 0.83 -9.55
CA GLU A 201 -8.62 1.34 -9.65
C GLU A 201 -9.27 0.87 -10.95
N PRO A 202 -10.31 0.02 -10.89
CA PRO A 202 -11.02 -0.39 -12.08
C PRO A 202 -11.97 0.70 -12.56
N TRP A 203 -11.93 1.00 -13.86
CA TRP A 203 -12.86 1.87 -14.56
C TRP A 203 -13.61 1.09 -15.64
N GLU A 204 -14.64 1.68 -16.25
CA GLU A 204 -15.48 1.00 -17.24
C GLU A 204 -14.64 0.32 -18.34
N LYS A 205 -13.68 1.05 -18.92
CA LYS A 205 -12.89 0.61 -20.08
C LYS A 205 -11.39 0.41 -19.80
N SER A 206 -10.93 0.72 -18.59
CA SER A 206 -9.50 0.69 -18.24
C SER A 206 -9.28 0.30 -16.78
N ILE A 207 -8.02 0.03 -16.45
CA ILE A 207 -7.53 0.06 -15.07
C ILE A 207 -6.65 1.31 -14.98
N ARG A 208 -6.71 1.98 -13.84
CA ARG A 208 -5.82 3.07 -13.52
C ARG A 208 -4.97 2.65 -12.32
N VAL A 209 -3.66 2.77 -12.46
CA VAL A 209 -2.72 2.54 -11.37
C VAL A 209 -2.11 3.87 -10.97
N ARG A 210 -2.10 4.17 -9.68
CA ARG A 210 -1.54 5.40 -9.12
C ARG A 210 -0.67 5.11 -7.93
N CYS A 211 0.42 5.86 -7.78
CA CYS A 211 1.21 5.87 -6.56
C CYS A 211 1.01 7.21 -5.86
N ARG A 212 1.01 7.22 -4.52
CA ARG A 212 1.14 8.46 -3.75
C ARG A 212 2.60 8.69 -3.41
N VAL A 213 3.25 9.62 -4.10
CA VAL A 213 4.64 10.01 -3.87
C VAL A 213 4.66 11.42 -3.28
N ASP A 214 5.31 11.57 -2.13
CA ASP A 214 5.38 12.85 -1.39
C ASP A 214 4.01 13.56 -1.23
N GLY A 215 2.96 12.77 -1.01
CA GLY A 215 1.59 13.25 -0.78
C GLY A 215 0.75 13.47 -2.05
N LEU A 216 1.35 13.46 -3.24
CA LEU A 216 0.64 13.62 -4.52
C LEU A 216 0.38 12.28 -5.20
N LEU A 217 -0.75 12.21 -5.90
CA LEU A 217 -1.10 11.05 -6.71
C LEU A 217 -0.49 11.20 -8.10
N GLU A 218 0.33 10.24 -8.48
CA GLU A 218 0.96 10.14 -9.80
C GLU A 218 0.41 8.89 -10.50
N GLU A 219 -0.03 9.02 -11.76
CA GLU A 219 -0.38 7.86 -12.57
C GLU A 219 0.89 7.13 -13.02
N VAL A 220 0.85 5.80 -12.95
CA VAL A 220 1.93 4.92 -13.41
C VAL A 220 1.39 3.99 -14.52
N PRO A 221 2.28 3.36 -15.32
CA PRO A 221 1.85 2.46 -16.38
C PRO A 221 0.83 1.44 -15.87
N SER A 222 -0.32 1.41 -16.55
CA SER A 222 -1.48 0.65 -16.10
C SER A 222 -1.68 -0.61 -16.94
N PRO A 223 -2.05 -1.73 -16.30
CA PRO A 223 -2.28 -2.97 -17.02
C PRO A 223 -3.58 -2.91 -17.84
N PRO A 224 -3.70 -3.72 -18.89
CA PRO A 224 -4.92 -3.74 -19.67
C PRO A 224 -6.12 -4.24 -18.87
N LYS A 225 -7.32 -3.75 -19.20
CA LYS A 225 -8.55 -3.94 -18.41
C LYS A 225 -8.86 -5.39 -18.05
N ASN A 226 -8.58 -6.34 -18.95
CA ASN A 226 -8.83 -7.77 -18.74
C ASN A 226 -8.01 -8.38 -17.59
N MET A 227 -6.90 -7.75 -17.18
CA MET A 227 -6.07 -8.23 -16.07
C MET A 227 -6.55 -7.77 -14.69
N GLY A 228 -7.51 -6.84 -14.61
CA GLY A 228 -7.87 -6.20 -13.33
C GLY A 228 -8.43 -7.20 -12.32
N LEU A 229 -9.29 -8.12 -12.78
CA LEU A 229 -9.86 -9.17 -11.94
C LEU A 229 -8.78 -10.09 -11.38
N ALA A 230 -7.82 -10.49 -12.21
CA ALA A 230 -6.73 -11.38 -11.81
C ALA A 230 -5.73 -10.68 -10.86
N LEU A 231 -5.47 -9.39 -11.05
CA LEU A 231 -4.66 -8.59 -10.14
C LEU A 231 -5.32 -8.48 -8.76
N VAL A 232 -6.62 -8.17 -8.70
CA VAL A 232 -7.36 -8.15 -7.43
C VAL A 232 -7.27 -9.50 -6.73
N SER A 233 -7.53 -10.61 -7.44
CA SER A 233 -7.40 -11.95 -6.88
C SER A 233 -5.99 -12.25 -6.37
N ARG A 234 -4.95 -11.80 -7.08
CA ARG A 234 -3.56 -11.94 -6.64
C ARG A 234 -3.30 -11.22 -5.31
N PHE A 235 -3.73 -9.97 -5.18
CA PHE A 235 -3.57 -9.22 -3.93
C PHE A 235 -4.40 -9.81 -2.77
N LYS A 236 -5.60 -10.34 -3.05
CA LYS A 236 -6.39 -11.07 -2.05
C LYS A 236 -5.67 -12.32 -1.56
N VAL A 237 -5.11 -13.14 -2.46
CA VAL A 237 -4.32 -14.33 -2.09
C VAL A 237 -3.14 -13.94 -1.21
N MET A 238 -2.36 -12.94 -1.61
CA MET A 238 -1.19 -12.49 -0.86
C MET A 238 -1.56 -12.01 0.55
N SER A 239 -2.77 -11.47 0.72
CA SER A 239 -3.25 -10.88 1.98
C SER A 239 -4.16 -11.82 2.78
N HIS A 240 -4.28 -13.09 2.38
CA HIS A 240 -5.17 -14.08 2.98
C HIS A 240 -6.66 -13.69 3.02
N LEU A 241 -7.14 -12.97 2.00
CA LEU A 241 -8.53 -12.52 1.88
C LEU A 241 -9.40 -13.49 1.08
N ASN A 242 -10.71 -13.44 1.28
CA ASN A 242 -11.66 -14.28 0.57
C ASN A 242 -11.82 -13.80 -0.89
N ILE A 243 -11.34 -14.64 -1.82
CA ILE A 243 -11.34 -14.37 -3.27
C ILE A 243 -12.77 -14.37 -3.83
N ALA A 244 -13.63 -15.26 -3.32
CA ALA A 244 -15.00 -15.43 -3.80
C ALA A 244 -15.92 -14.28 -3.35
N GLU A 245 -15.67 -13.71 -2.17
CA GLU A 245 -16.43 -12.56 -1.67
C GLU A 245 -15.91 -11.26 -2.29
N ARG A 246 -16.80 -10.47 -2.90
CA ARG A 246 -16.46 -9.26 -3.67
C ARG A 246 -17.42 -8.09 -3.41
N ARG A 247 -18.40 -8.29 -2.51
CA ARG A 247 -19.51 -7.36 -2.26
C ARG A 247 -19.29 -6.53 -1.00
N ILE A 248 -18.32 -6.89 -0.17
CA ILE A 248 -17.97 -6.19 1.07
C ILE A 248 -16.48 -5.80 1.05
N PRO A 249 -16.10 -4.70 1.73
CA PRO A 249 -14.70 -4.37 1.96
C PRO A 249 -13.97 -5.49 2.70
N GLN A 250 -12.68 -5.66 2.40
CA GLN A 250 -11.81 -6.63 3.03
C GLN A 250 -10.44 -6.01 3.26
N ASP A 251 -9.89 -6.18 4.46
CA ASP A 251 -8.59 -5.66 4.85
C ASP A 251 -7.66 -6.80 5.26
N GLY A 252 -6.39 -6.69 4.86
CA GLY A 252 -5.38 -7.69 5.13
C GLY A 252 -3.98 -7.08 5.20
N ARG A 253 -3.00 -7.94 5.40
CA ARG A 253 -1.58 -7.54 5.41
C ARG A 253 -0.73 -8.65 4.84
N PHE A 254 0.39 -8.27 4.25
CA PHE A 254 1.42 -9.21 3.82
C PHE A 254 2.79 -8.55 3.80
N GLN A 255 3.84 -9.36 3.82
CA GLN A 255 5.22 -8.88 3.78
C GLN A 255 5.88 -9.29 2.48
N VAL A 256 6.72 -8.40 1.96
CA VAL A 256 7.57 -8.67 0.79
C VAL A 256 8.99 -8.24 1.09
N LYS A 257 9.93 -8.95 0.49
CA LYS A 257 11.34 -8.56 0.52
C LYS A 257 11.68 -7.81 -0.77
N VAL A 258 12.05 -6.54 -0.65
CA VAL A 258 12.43 -5.67 -1.77
C VAL A 258 13.83 -5.11 -1.49
N GLN A 259 14.80 -5.45 -2.36
CA GLN A 259 16.20 -4.99 -2.24
C GLN A 259 16.80 -5.26 -0.85
N GLY A 260 16.62 -6.48 -0.35
CA GLY A 260 17.16 -6.90 0.95
C GLY A 260 16.33 -6.43 2.14
N ARG A 261 15.37 -5.50 1.95
CA ARG A 261 14.53 -4.93 3.00
C ARG A 261 13.19 -5.61 3.10
N GLU A 262 12.70 -5.83 4.32
CA GLU A 262 11.33 -6.26 4.55
C GLU A 262 10.38 -5.05 4.53
N VAL A 263 9.39 -5.11 3.65
CA VAL A 263 8.35 -4.11 3.52
C VAL A 263 7.02 -4.73 3.89
N ASP A 264 6.34 -4.15 4.88
CA ASP A 264 5.00 -4.56 5.29
C ASP A 264 3.97 -3.79 4.46
N LEU A 265 2.99 -4.50 3.91
CA LEU A 265 1.97 -3.95 3.05
C LEU A 265 0.61 -4.18 3.71
N ARG A 266 -0.08 -3.09 4.06
CA ARG A 266 -1.48 -3.15 4.46
C ARG A 266 -2.35 -3.03 3.23
N VAL A 267 -3.31 -3.93 3.09
CA VAL A 267 -4.16 -4.04 1.92
C VAL A 267 -5.58 -3.75 2.32
N SER A 268 -6.23 -2.87 1.56
CA SER A 268 -7.67 -2.66 1.62
C SER A 268 -8.25 -2.89 0.24
N VAL A 269 -9.24 -3.76 0.14
CA VAL A 269 -9.98 -4.06 -1.08
C VAL A 269 -11.43 -3.67 -0.86
N MET A 270 -11.97 -2.78 -1.72
CA MET A 270 -13.37 -2.36 -1.61
C MET A 270 -14.12 -2.47 -2.94
N PRO A 271 -15.41 -2.87 -2.92
CA PRO A 271 -16.23 -2.89 -4.13
C PRO A 271 -16.46 -1.46 -4.67
N THR A 272 -16.44 -1.34 -5.98
CA THR A 272 -16.81 -0.12 -6.73
C THR A 272 -17.73 -0.50 -7.90
N THR A 273 -18.22 0.50 -8.65
CA THR A 273 -19.14 0.29 -9.78
C THR A 273 -18.57 -0.57 -10.90
N HIS A 274 -17.24 -0.66 -11.05
CA HIS A 274 -16.58 -1.32 -12.19
C HIS A 274 -15.63 -2.46 -11.80
N GLY A 275 -15.69 -2.90 -10.54
CA GLY A 275 -14.86 -3.95 -9.97
C GLY A 275 -14.45 -3.62 -8.54
N GLU A 276 -13.37 -4.21 -8.07
CA GLU A 276 -12.85 -3.93 -6.73
C GLU A 276 -11.63 -3.01 -6.82
N LYS A 277 -11.60 -1.95 -6.02
CA LYS A 277 -10.43 -1.08 -5.87
C LYS A 277 -9.50 -1.70 -4.83
N VAL A 278 -8.21 -1.77 -5.15
CA VAL A 278 -7.15 -2.19 -4.22
C VAL A 278 -6.34 -0.97 -3.81
N CYS A 279 -6.12 -0.84 -2.50
CA CYS A 279 -5.23 0.14 -1.89
C CYS A 279 -4.18 -0.62 -1.10
N LEU A 280 -2.90 -0.41 -1.42
CA LEU A 280 -1.75 -0.97 -0.72
C LEU A 280 -1.03 0.18 -0.02
N ARG A 281 -1.04 0.21 1.32
CA ARG A 281 -0.22 1.13 2.09
C ARG A 281 1.13 0.47 2.34
N ILE A 282 2.20 1.16 1.94
CA ILE A 282 3.58 0.69 2.01
C ILE A 282 4.17 1.16 3.34
N LEU A 283 4.49 0.22 4.21
CA LEU A 283 5.15 0.45 5.50
C LEU A 283 6.57 -0.09 5.41
N ASP A 284 7.52 0.81 5.15
CA ASP A 284 8.94 0.46 5.17
C ASP A 284 9.43 0.46 6.62
N LYS A 285 9.57 -0.74 7.20
CA LYS A 285 10.01 -0.97 8.59
C LYS A 285 11.41 -0.39 8.87
N GLN A 286 12.23 -0.17 7.84
CA GLN A 286 13.58 0.40 7.99
C GLN A 286 13.61 1.92 7.87
N THR A 287 12.46 2.59 7.74
CA THR A 287 12.43 4.04 7.94
C THR A 287 12.61 4.31 9.43
N GLU A 288 13.87 4.29 9.88
CA GLU A 288 14.24 4.65 11.25
C GLU A 288 13.45 5.89 11.68
N THR A 289 12.83 5.83 12.86
CA THR A 289 12.28 7.00 13.53
C THR A 289 13.31 8.12 13.44
N GLN A 290 12.98 9.13 12.63
CA GLN A 290 13.92 10.19 12.29
C GLN A 290 14.25 10.97 13.57
N PHE A 291 15.50 11.41 13.68
CA PHE A 291 15.86 12.34 14.73
C PHE A 291 15.03 13.62 14.57
N LEU A 292 14.55 14.17 15.68
CA LEU A 292 13.69 15.35 15.72
C LEU A 292 14.29 16.51 14.91
N GLU A 293 15.62 16.65 14.94
CA GLU A 293 16.42 17.63 14.21
C GLU A 293 16.32 17.51 12.68
N LYS A 294 16.04 16.32 12.15
CA LYS A 294 15.97 16.06 10.70
C LYS A 294 14.60 16.34 10.08
N LEU A 295 13.56 16.51 10.90
CA LEU A 295 12.18 16.72 10.43
C LEU A 295 11.98 18.09 9.76
N GLY A 296 12.86 19.05 10.04
CA GLY A 296 12.86 20.38 9.45
C GLY A 296 12.29 21.45 10.37
N PHE A 297 12.18 21.23 11.67
CA PHE A 297 11.88 22.29 12.61
C PHE A 297 12.99 23.35 12.62
N THR A 298 12.63 24.61 12.81
CA THR A 298 13.60 25.67 13.08
C THR A 298 14.24 25.49 14.46
N ALA A 299 15.37 26.16 14.71
CA ALA A 299 16.07 26.04 16.00
C ALA A 299 15.19 26.46 17.20
N ASP A 300 14.36 27.50 17.04
CA ASP A 300 13.42 27.96 18.06
C ASP A 300 12.31 26.92 18.31
N GLU A 301 11.68 26.41 17.24
CA GLU A 301 10.66 25.36 17.33
C GLU A 301 11.22 24.08 17.99
N LEU A 302 12.43 23.64 17.63
CA LEU A 302 13.11 22.51 18.26
C LEU A 302 13.31 22.74 19.75
N THR A 303 13.76 23.95 20.13
CA THR A 303 13.98 24.29 21.54
C THR A 303 12.69 24.21 22.32
N GLN A 304 11.60 24.80 21.81
CA GLN A 304 10.29 24.74 22.44
C GLN A 304 9.79 23.30 22.60
N ILE A 305 9.89 22.48 21.54
CA ILE A 305 9.45 21.06 21.60
C ILE A 305 10.27 20.30 22.65
N LYS A 306 11.59 20.46 22.66
CA LYS A 306 12.48 19.79 23.61
C LYS A 306 12.21 20.22 25.05
N GLU A 307 12.01 21.51 25.31
CA GLU A 307 11.67 22.03 26.64
C GLU A 307 10.33 21.47 27.16
N CYS A 308 9.31 21.42 26.30
CA CYS A 308 8.02 20.85 26.66
C CYS A 308 8.10 19.33 26.88
N SER A 309 8.92 18.63 26.09
CA SER A 309 9.07 17.17 26.20
C SER A 309 9.83 16.73 27.46
N HIS A 310 10.59 17.63 28.08
CA HIS A 310 11.27 17.39 29.37
C HIS A 310 10.43 17.79 30.59
N GLN A 311 9.21 18.31 30.40
CA GLN A 311 8.33 18.57 31.53
C GLN A 311 7.94 17.25 32.20
N PRO A 312 7.88 17.20 33.55
CA PRO A 312 7.51 15.98 34.26
C PRO A 312 6.08 15.54 33.96
N HIS A 313 5.20 16.50 33.67
CA HIS A 313 3.81 16.23 33.34
C HIS A 313 3.21 17.33 32.47
N GLY A 314 2.07 17.01 31.85
CA GLY A 314 1.35 17.91 30.96
C GLY A 314 1.07 17.28 29.61
N MET A 315 0.40 18.00 28.72
CA MET A 315 -0.06 17.49 27.44
C MET A 315 0.58 18.23 26.26
N ILE A 316 1.15 17.48 25.32
CA ILE A 316 1.63 17.96 24.03
C ILE A 316 0.73 17.41 22.93
N LEU A 317 0.13 18.32 22.17
CA LEU A 317 -0.82 17.98 21.11
C LEU A 317 -0.23 18.33 19.75
N VAL A 318 -0.13 17.34 18.87
CA VAL A 318 0.26 17.56 17.47
C VAL A 318 -0.98 17.48 16.59
N THR A 319 -1.25 18.52 15.80
CA THR A 319 -2.50 18.64 15.04
C THR A 319 -2.28 18.82 13.56
N GLY A 320 -3.30 18.52 12.77
CA GLY A 320 -3.28 18.62 11.32
C GLY A 320 -4.04 17.48 10.63
N PRO A 321 -4.21 17.55 9.31
CA PRO A 321 -4.94 16.55 8.54
C PRO A 321 -4.16 15.24 8.45
N THR A 322 -4.77 14.24 7.81
CA THR A 322 -4.11 12.98 7.48
C THR A 322 -2.87 13.23 6.62
N GLY A 323 -1.77 12.55 6.92
CA GLY A 323 -0.52 12.67 6.17
C GLY A 323 0.30 13.93 6.47
N SER A 324 -0.04 14.71 7.50
CA SER A 324 0.76 15.88 7.90
C SER A 324 2.02 15.56 8.71
N GLY A 325 2.30 14.27 8.97
CA GLY A 325 3.50 13.84 9.70
C GLY A 325 3.37 13.83 11.23
N LYS A 326 2.15 13.88 11.78
CA LYS A 326 1.91 13.91 13.25
C LYS A 326 2.56 12.74 13.97
N THR A 327 2.30 11.51 13.51
CA THR A 327 2.85 10.29 14.11
C THR A 327 4.38 10.31 14.06
N THR A 328 4.97 10.74 12.94
CA THR A 328 6.43 10.87 12.82
C THR A 328 7.01 11.84 13.85
N THR A 329 6.38 13.00 14.04
CA THR A 329 6.79 13.97 15.07
C THR A 329 6.67 13.39 16.48
N LEU A 330 5.56 12.73 16.80
CA LEU A 330 5.33 12.13 18.13
C LEU A 330 6.32 11.01 18.44
N TYR A 331 6.60 10.12 17.49
CA TYR A 331 7.62 9.09 17.65
C TYR A 331 9.03 9.68 17.77
N SER A 332 9.31 10.79 17.08
CA SER A 332 10.59 11.50 17.22
C SER A 332 10.76 12.14 18.60
N ILE A 333 9.66 12.65 19.18
CA ILE A 333 9.63 13.14 20.56
C ILE A 333 9.85 11.97 21.54
N LEU A 334 9.14 10.84 21.36
CA LEU A 334 9.32 9.64 22.19
C LEU A 334 10.77 9.17 22.19
N LYS A 335 11.39 9.03 21.01
CA LYS A 335 12.80 8.65 20.88
C LYS A 335 13.76 9.66 21.53
N TYR A 336 13.41 10.94 21.56
CA TYR A 336 14.23 11.97 22.19
C TYR A 336 14.19 11.89 23.73
N VAL A 337 13.05 11.50 24.31
CA VAL A 337 12.87 11.40 25.76
C VAL A 337 13.08 10.00 26.33
N ASP A 338 13.20 9.00 25.44
CA ASP A 338 13.40 7.60 25.76
C ASP A 338 14.64 7.37 26.63
N SER A 339 14.43 6.71 27.75
CA SER A 339 15.48 6.30 28.66
C SER A 339 15.02 5.08 29.47
N PRO A 340 15.96 4.20 29.90
CA PRO A 340 15.62 3.05 30.75
C PRO A 340 14.98 3.41 32.10
N GLU A 341 15.05 4.67 32.50
CA GLU A 341 14.48 5.20 33.74
C GLU A 341 13.00 5.57 33.60
N LYS A 342 12.48 5.63 32.37
CA LYS A 342 11.10 6.06 32.08
C LYS A 342 10.27 4.90 31.54
N ASN A 343 9.11 4.70 32.13
CA ASN A 343 8.10 3.79 31.63
C ASN A 343 7.24 4.49 30.56
N ILE A 344 7.47 4.14 29.29
CA ILE A 344 6.73 4.69 28.16
C ILE A 344 5.71 3.66 27.68
N THR A 345 4.43 4.06 27.64
CA THR A 345 3.35 3.20 27.13
C THR A 345 2.46 3.93 26.12
N THR A 346 2.12 3.27 25.02
CA THR A 346 1.30 3.84 23.93
C THR A 346 0.00 3.06 23.72
N VAL A 347 -1.04 3.77 23.26
CA VAL A 347 -2.25 3.18 22.68
C VAL A 347 -2.48 3.78 21.30
N GLU A 348 -2.59 2.94 20.28
CA GLU A 348 -2.57 3.35 18.87
C GLU A 348 -3.58 2.53 18.04
N ASP A 349 -4.06 3.11 16.93
CA ASP A 349 -5.04 2.48 16.03
C ASP A 349 -4.63 2.64 14.55
N PRO A 350 -3.81 1.72 14.02
CA PRO A 350 -2.95 0.76 14.71
C PRO A 350 -1.56 1.35 15.05
N VAL A 351 -0.71 0.56 15.69
CA VAL A 351 0.73 0.85 15.83
C VAL A 351 1.36 0.93 14.43
N GLU A 352 2.05 2.04 14.14
CA GLU A 352 2.66 2.26 12.83
C GLU A 352 4.09 1.69 12.75
N TYR A 353 4.86 1.80 13.83
CA TYR A 353 6.22 1.26 13.93
C TYR A 353 6.43 0.60 15.29
N GLU A 354 6.99 -0.59 15.30
CA GLU A 354 7.43 -1.25 16.54
C GLU A 354 8.73 -0.57 17.02
N THR A 355 8.70 -0.03 18.23
CA THR A 355 9.83 0.69 18.82
C THR A 355 10.33 -0.07 20.04
N ASP A 356 11.58 -0.52 19.98
CA ASP A 356 12.22 -1.20 21.09
C ASP A 356 12.24 -0.29 22.34
N GLY A 357 12.07 -0.88 23.52
CA GLY A 357 11.97 -0.16 24.79
C GLY A 357 10.62 0.52 25.08
N ILE A 358 9.68 0.57 24.13
CA ILE A 358 8.37 1.20 24.33
C ILE A 358 7.25 0.14 24.34
N ASN A 359 6.39 0.18 25.36
CA ASN A 359 5.23 -0.71 25.45
C ASN A 359 4.09 -0.19 24.56
N GLN A 360 3.77 -0.87 23.47
CA GLN A 360 2.78 -0.39 22.49
C GLN A 360 1.53 -1.28 22.42
N VAL A 361 0.36 -0.67 22.59
CA VAL A 361 -0.94 -1.37 22.55
C VAL A 361 -1.73 -0.96 21.30
N ASN A 362 -2.12 -1.96 20.50
CA ASN A 362 -3.05 -1.76 19.39
C ASN A 362 -4.50 -1.76 19.90
N VAL A 363 -5.30 -0.79 19.48
CA VAL A 363 -6.76 -0.80 19.63
C VAL A 363 -7.33 -2.00 18.89
N ARG A 364 -8.29 -2.69 19.53
CA ARG A 364 -9.02 -3.82 18.96
C ARG A 364 -10.49 -3.74 19.34
N ASP A 365 -11.25 -2.96 18.58
CA ASP A 365 -12.67 -2.72 18.83
C ASP A 365 -13.50 -4.02 18.87
N ALA A 366 -13.14 -5.03 18.06
CA ALA A 366 -13.83 -6.32 17.99
C ALA A 366 -13.87 -7.08 19.33
N ILE A 367 -12.92 -6.82 20.23
CA ILE A 367 -12.85 -7.42 21.57
C ILE A 367 -13.05 -6.38 22.69
N GLY A 368 -13.49 -5.16 22.35
CA GLY A 368 -13.71 -4.06 23.30
C GLY A 368 -12.45 -3.38 23.81
N LEU A 369 -11.28 -3.62 23.20
CA LEU A 369 -10.01 -2.99 23.58
C LEU A 369 -9.88 -1.60 22.93
N THR A 370 -10.67 -0.64 23.42
CA THR A 370 -10.79 0.73 22.88
C THR A 370 -9.81 1.72 23.54
N PHE A 371 -9.63 2.91 22.94
CA PHE A 371 -8.79 3.98 23.49
C PHE A 371 -9.07 4.27 24.99
N PRO A 372 -10.32 4.56 25.44
CA PRO A 372 -10.59 4.79 26.86
C PRO A 372 -10.27 3.60 27.78
N VAL A 373 -10.46 2.37 27.31
CA VAL A 373 -10.24 1.16 28.12
C VAL A 373 -8.74 0.94 28.34
N VAL A 374 -7.97 1.04 27.27
CA VAL A 374 -6.51 0.91 27.32
C VAL A 374 -5.91 2.06 28.11
N LEU A 375 -6.29 3.30 27.84
CA LEU A 375 -5.74 4.47 28.53
C LEU A 375 -5.96 4.42 30.05
N ARG A 376 -7.15 3.99 30.52
CA ARG A 376 -7.38 3.76 31.96
C ARG A 376 -6.49 2.66 32.53
N SER A 377 -6.16 1.65 31.73
CA SER A 377 -5.32 0.54 32.17
C SER A 377 -3.86 0.95 32.23
N ILE A 378 -3.39 1.76 31.28
CA ILE A 378 -2.06 2.40 31.28
C ILE A 378 -1.84 3.16 32.59
N LEU A 379 -2.82 3.92 33.08
CA LEU A 379 -2.71 4.65 34.35
C LEU A 379 -2.51 3.78 35.61
N ARG A 380 -2.68 2.46 35.50
CA ARG A 380 -2.39 1.48 36.57
C ARG A 380 -1.11 0.69 36.31
N GLN A 381 -0.29 1.14 35.37
CA GLN A 381 0.98 0.51 35.00
C GLN A 381 2.19 1.35 35.42
N ASP A 382 2.00 2.37 36.24
CA ASP A 382 3.04 3.32 36.67
C ASP A 382 3.82 3.95 35.47
N PRO A 383 3.12 4.55 34.48
CA PRO A 383 3.79 5.14 33.33
C PRO A 383 4.34 6.53 33.67
N ASP A 384 5.45 6.92 33.03
CA ASP A 384 5.92 8.32 33.04
C ASP A 384 5.38 9.08 31.83
N ILE A 385 5.38 8.43 30.67
CA ILE A 385 4.99 9.01 29.39
C ILE A 385 3.93 8.15 28.72
N ILE A 386 2.85 8.80 28.28
CA ILE A 386 1.72 8.15 27.64
C ILE A 386 1.53 8.74 26.24
N LEU A 387 1.57 7.90 25.21
CA LEU A 387 1.13 8.30 23.86
C LEU A 387 -0.27 7.78 23.59
N VAL A 388 -1.20 8.68 23.32
CA VAL A 388 -2.53 8.35 22.80
C VAL A 388 -2.51 8.70 21.31
N GLY A 389 -2.59 7.70 20.42
CA GLY A 389 -2.44 7.89 18.97
C GLY A 389 -3.32 9.01 18.41
N GLU A 390 -4.57 9.10 18.88
CA GLU A 390 -5.45 10.23 18.62
C GLU A 390 -6.55 10.36 19.67
N ILE A 391 -7.05 11.58 19.87
CA ILE A 391 -8.22 11.84 20.70
C ILE A 391 -9.38 12.27 19.81
N ARG A 392 -10.40 11.39 19.70
CA ARG A 392 -11.60 11.64 18.88
C ARG A 392 -12.81 12.09 19.69
N ASP A 393 -12.86 11.73 20.98
CA ASP A 393 -14.03 11.87 21.84
C ASP A 393 -13.69 12.49 23.21
N LEU A 394 -14.74 12.97 23.89
CA LEU A 394 -14.64 13.62 25.21
C LEU A 394 -14.07 12.69 26.28
N VAL A 395 -14.44 11.40 26.25
CA VAL A 395 -14.03 10.45 27.30
C VAL A 395 -12.52 10.23 27.25
N THR A 396 -11.97 10.01 26.06
CA THR A 396 -10.53 9.87 25.86
C THR A 396 -9.79 11.17 26.24
N MET A 397 -10.33 12.34 25.86
CA MET A 397 -9.76 13.64 26.24
C MET A 397 -9.73 13.86 27.76
N ASP A 398 -10.85 13.58 28.45
CA ASP A 398 -10.99 13.74 29.90
C ASP A 398 -9.98 12.87 30.66
N ILE A 399 -9.81 11.60 30.24
CA ILE A 399 -8.81 10.71 30.86
C ILE A 399 -7.39 11.23 30.59
N GLY A 400 -7.08 11.68 29.36
CA GLY A 400 -5.78 12.23 29.02
C GLY A 400 -5.43 13.49 29.82
N ILE A 401 -6.40 14.38 30.03
CA ILE A 401 -6.22 15.59 30.86
C ILE A 401 -5.96 15.19 32.31
N LYS A 402 -6.74 14.24 32.86
CA LYS A 402 -6.53 13.76 34.23
C LYS A 402 -5.15 13.15 34.39
N ALA A 403 -4.70 12.33 33.44
CA ALA A 403 -3.36 11.78 33.41
C ALA A 403 -2.28 12.89 33.46
N ALA A 404 -2.44 13.90 32.61
CA ALA A 404 -1.53 15.05 32.55
C ALA A 404 -1.49 15.87 33.86
N LEU A 405 -2.60 15.94 34.59
CA LEU A 405 -2.69 16.62 35.89
C LEU A 405 -2.18 15.76 37.05
N THR A 406 -2.18 14.43 36.90
CA THR A 406 -1.70 13.48 37.92
C THR A 406 -0.26 13.05 37.68
N GLY A 407 0.56 13.89 37.05
CA GLY A 407 2.01 13.66 36.98
C GLY A 407 2.54 12.94 35.74
N HIS A 408 1.75 12.80 34.67
CA HIS A 408 2.17 12.12 33.44
C HIS A 408 2.43 13.09 32.30
N LEU A 409 3.42 12.81 31.45
CA LEU A 409 3.55 13.49 30.17
C LEU A 409 2.68 12.77 29.13
N VAL A 410 1.68 13.46 28.60
CA VAL A 410 0.72 12.91 27.62
C VAL A 410 0.98 13.50 26.25
N LEU A 411 1.28 12.63 25.29
CA LEU A 411 1.45 12.96 23.88
C LEU A 411 0.20 12.52 23.11
N SER A 412 -0.37 13.37 22.26
CA SER A 412 -1.49 12.94 21.41
C SER A 412 -1.67 13.77 20.14
N THR A 413 -2.65 13.36 19.32
CA THR A 413 -3.09 14.10 18.14
C THR A 413 -4.55 14.55 18.21
N LEU A 414 -4.80 15.68 17.56
CA LEU A 414 -6.14 16.16 17.21
C LEU A 414 -6.23 16.44 15.70
N HIS A 415 -7.41 16.28 15.12
CA HIS A 415 -7.67 16.60 13.72
C HIS A 415 -8.23 18.01 13.57
N THR A 416 -7.43 19.01 13.92
CA THR A 416 -7.72 20.43 13.74
C THR A 416 -6.74 21.06 12.75
N ASN A 417 -7.12 22.21 12.20
CA ASN A 417 -6.35 22.83 11.12
C ASN A 417 -5.22 23.74 11.62
N ASP A 418 -5.37 24.31 12.81
CA ASP A 418 -4.47 25.28 13.43
C ASP A 418 -4.39 25.09 14.96
N THR A 419 -3.54 25.88 15.63
CA THR A 419 -3.30 25.73 17.06
C THR A 419 -4.47 26.24 17.91
N ALA A 420 -4.91 27.48 17.67
CA ALA A 420 -5.99 28.11 18.44
C ALA A 420 -7.32 27.35 18.32
N GLY A 421 -7.66 26.87 17.12
CA GLY A 421 -8.83 26.02 16.88
C GLY A 421 -8.77 24.67 17.59
N SER A 422 -7.58 24.20 17.98
CA SER A 422 -7.43 23.02 18.84
C SER A 422 -7.92 23.28 20.26
N ILE A 423 -7.61 24.45 20.81
CA ILE A 423 -8.12 24.88 22.12
C ILE A 423 -9.64 25.02 22.09
N VAL A 424 -10.16 25.70 21.06
CA VAL A 424 -11.61 25.85 20.86
C VAL A 424 -12.28 24.49 20.66
N ARG A 425 -11.63 23.55 19.95
CA ARG A 425 -12.16 22.18 19.78
C ARG A 425 -12.27 21.46 21.12
N MET A 426 -11.29 21.58 22.00
CA MET A 426 -11.35 20.99 23.35
C MET A 426 -12.52 21.57 24.17
N GLN A 427 -12.71 22.90 24.12
CA GLN A 427 -13.86 23.57 24.76
C GLN A 427 -15.19 23.06 24.20
N ASN A 428 -15.30 22.95 22.86
CA ASN A 428 -16.49 22.44 22.17
C ASN A 428 -16.78 20.96 22.46
N MET A 429 -15.76 20.18 22.83
CA MET A 429 -15.95 18.80 23.29
C MET A 429 -16.53 18.73 24.70
N GLY A 430 -16.54 19.84 25.45
CA GLY A 430 -17.03 19.91 26.82
C GLY A 430 -15.93 19.89 27.89
N ILE A 431 -14.67 20.16 27.52
CA ILE A 431 -13.59 20.30 28.50
C ILE A 431 -13.63 21.69 29.13
N GLU A 432 -13.64 21.73 30.46
CA GLU A 432 -13.58 22.97 31.21
C GLU A 432 -12.29 23.76 30.93
N PRO A 433 -12.36 25.08 30.68
CA PRO A 433 -11.18 25.87 30.27
C PRO A 433 -10.02 25.85 31.26
N PHE A 434 -10.31 25.76 32.56
CA PHE A 434 -9.27 25.68 33.58
C PHE A 434 -8.46 24.38 33.45
N LEU A 435 -9.09 23.28 33.04
CA LEU A 435 -8.40 22.00 32.82
C LEU A 435 -7.47 22.10 31.61
N ILE A 436 -7.89 22.77 30.54
CA ILE A 436 -7.06 22.99 29.36
C ILE A 436 -5.83 23.83 29.75
N ALA A 437 -6.05 24.96 30.44
CA ALA A 437 -4.99 25.88 30.84
C ALA A 437 -3.98 25.26 31.83
N SER A 438 -4.40 24.29 32.64
CA SER A 438 -3.55 23.61 33.61
C SER A 438 -2.83 22.38 33.04
N SER A 439 -3.41 21.68 32.07
CA SER A 439 -2.86 20.44 31.52
C SER A 439 -2.06 20.60 30.23
N VAL A 440 -2.45 21.51 29.32
CA VAL A 440 -1.81 21.63 27.99
C VAL A 440 -0.54 22.48 28.08
N LEU A 441 0.58 21.91 27.63
CA LEU A 441 1.87 22.59 27.53
C LEU A 441 2.01 23.29 26.19
N MET A 442 1.71 22.56 25.12
CA MET A 442 1.94 22.99 23.74
C MET A 442 0.92 22.35 22.80
N VAL A 443 0.48 23.12 21.81
CA VAL A 443 -0.17 22.62 20.60
C VAL A 443 0.70 22.94 19.38
N SER A 444 1.01 21.94 18.56
CA SER A 444 1.79 22.10 17.33
C SER A 444 0.93 21.70 16.12
N ALA A 445 0.45 22.68 15.37
CA ALA A 445 -0.23 22.43 14.10
C ALA A 445 0.80 22.21 12.99
N GLN A 446 0.62 21.18 12.18
CA GLN A 446 1.64 20.69 11.26
C GLN A 446 1.12 20.47 9.83
N ARG A 447 1.96 20.73 8.82
CA ARG A 447 1.83 20.25 7.44
C ARG A 447 3.19 19.77 6.91
N LEU A 448 3.19 19.01 5.81
CA LEU A 448 4.41 18.61 5.10
C LEU A 448 4.45 19.32 3.75
N LEU A 449 5.49 20.10 3.50
CA LEU A 449 5.80 20.65 2.18
C LEU A 449 6.78 19.73 1.46
N ARG A 450 6.68 19.66 0.13
CA ARG A 450 7.69 18.99 -0.69
C ARG A 450 8.95 19.84 -0.78
N ARG A 451 10.12 19.21 -0.66
CA ARG A 451 11.41 19.89 -0.83
C ARG A 451 11.74 20.03 -2.30
N LEU A 452 12.25 21.18 -2.71
CA LEU A 452 12.75 21.39 -4.07
C LEU A 452 13.91 20.44 -4.36
N CYS A 453 13.95 19.92 -5.58
CA CYS A 453 15.05 19.07 -6.01
C CYS A 453 16.35 19.89 -6.05
N PRO A 454 17.41 19.48 -5.33
CA PRO A 454 18.66 20.23 -5.26
C PRO A 454 19.41 20.26 -6.61
N HIS A 455 19.10 19.35 -7.52
CA HIS A 455 19.76 19.22 -8.82
C HIS A 455 19.15 20.08 -9.93
N CYS A 456 17.92 20.57 -9.77
CA CYS A 456 17.22 21.28 -10.85
C CYS A 456 16.45 22.52 -10.42
N LYS A 457 16.41 22.88 -9.14
CA LYS A 457 15.74 24.12 -8.72
C LYS A 457 16.34 25.33 -9.44
N ALA A 458 15.49 26.24 -9.89
CA ALA A 458 15.91 27.47 -10.56
C ALA A 458 15.49 28.68 -9.75
N GLU A 459 16.37 29.67 -9.68
CA GLU A 459 16.09 30.96 -9.05
C GLU A 459 15.12 31.77 -9.90
N TYR A 460 14.26 32.55 -9.22
CA TYR A 460 13.42 33.56 -9.84
C TYR A 460 13.14 34.68 -8.83
N GLU A 461 12.82 35.87 -9.36
CA GLU A 461 12.30 36.98 -8.55
C GLU A 461 10.77 36.97 -8.62
N GLU A 462 10.14 37.15 -7.46
CA GLU A 462 8.69 37.17 -7.34
C GLU A 462 8.12 38.58 -7.56
N GLU A 463 6.87 38.65 -8.03
CA GLU A 463 6.20 39.92 -8.31
C GLU A 463 6.02 40.78 -7.05
N SER A 464 6.11 42.12 -7.21
CA SER A 464 6.04 43.08 -6.11
C SER A 464 4.76 42.99 -5.27
N ASP A 465 3.66 42.56 -5.89
CA ASP A 465 2.35 42.46 -5.26
C ASP A 465 2.28 41.24 -4.32
N ILE A 466 2.88 40.12 -4.74
CA ILE A 466 3.01 38.93 -3.88
C ILE A 466 3.96 39.24 -2.73
N LEU A 467 5.08 39.92 -2.98
CA LEU A 467 5.99 40.38 -1.93
C LEU A 467 5.32 41.31 -0.92
N ALA A 468 4.40 42.18 -1.37
CA ALA A 468 3.62 43.05 -0.50
C ALA A 468 2.67 42.24 0.41
N LYS A 469 1.94 41.28 -0.16
CA LYS A 469 1.04 40.38 0.59
C LYS A 469 1.78 39.50 1.60
N LEU A 470 3.03 39.15 1.32
CA LEU A 470 3.88 38.39 2.24
C LEU A 470 4.61 39.27 3.27
N HIS A 471 4.41 40.59 3.26
CA HIS A 471 5.12 41.54 4.10
C HIS A 471 6.66 41.47 3.95
N LEU A 472 7.12 41.14 2.74
CA LEU A 472 8.53 41.03 2.34
C LEU A 472 9.00 42.19 1.48
N LYS A 473 8.09 43.05 1.01
CA LYS A 473 8.42 44.22 0.19
C LYS A 473 9.42 45.13 0.92
N GLY A 474 10.57 45.38 0.29
CA GLY A 474 11.63 46.24 0.83
C GLY A 474 12.58 45.57 1.84
N LYS A 475 12.46 44.26 2.11
CA LYS A 475 13.26 43.55 3.14
C LYS A 475 14.54 42.85 2.64
N GLY A 476 15.12 43.25 1.51
CA GLY A 476 16.32 42.59 0.96
C GLY A 476 15.98 41.30 0.20
N GLN A 477 16.79 40.23 0.33
CA GLN A 477 16.76 39.02 -0.50
C GLN A 477 15.33 38.49 -0.79
N THR A 478 14.89 38.69 -2.03
CA THR A 478 13.59 38.27 -2.59
C THR A 478 13.72 37.14 -3.61
N THR A 479 14.89 36.49 -3.64
CA THR A 479 15.14 35.36 -4.53
C THR A 479 14.39 34.13 -4.03
N PHE A 480 13.46 33.66 -4.85
CA PHE A 480 12.75 32.41 -4.61
C PHE A 480 13.25 31.34 -5.56
N TYR A 481 12.85 30.10 -5.30
CA TYR A 481 13.20 28.96 -6.13
C TYR A 481 11.93 28.26 -6.63
N ARG A 482 11.95 27.88 -7.90
CA ARG A 482 10.86 27.16 -8.57
C ARG A 482 11.27 25.74 -8.98
N PRO A 483 10.31 24.80 -9.01
CA PRO A 483 10.57 23.46 -9.52
C PRO A 483 10.79 23.51 -11.04
N VAL A 484 11.83 22.83 -11.55
CA VAL A 484 12.07 22.66 -13.00
C VAL A 484 11.76 21.24 -13.45
N GLY A 485 12.27 20.25 -12.72
CA GLY A 485 12.17 18.85 -13.12
C GLY A 485 13.44 18.36 -13.81
N CYS A 486 13.93 17.20 -13.38
CA CYS A 486 15.04 16.48 -13.99
C CYS A 486 14.88 14.99 -13.74
N ASN A 487 15.77 14.17 -14.30
CA ASN A 487 15.69 12.71 -14.13
C ASN A 487 15.78 12.27 -12.66
N GLN A 488 16.52 13.00 -11.80
CA GLN A 488 16.66 12.64 -10.37
C GLN A 488 15.34 12.78 -9.60
N CYS A 489 14.56 13.82 -9.89
CA CYS A 489 13.24 14.03 -9.30
C CYS A 489 12.10 13.52 -10.19
N ARG A 490 12.42 12.76 -11.25
CA ARG A 490 11.45 12.21 -12.21
C ARG A 490 10.54 13.28 -12.79
N SER A 491 11.13 14.41 -13.16
CA SER A 491 10.46 15.57 -13.74
C SER A 491 9.43 16.27 -12.84
N THR A 492 9.34 15.92 -11.55
CA THR A 492 8.42 16.58 -10.61
C THR A 492 8.95 17.94 -10.12
N GLY A 493 10.28 18.10 -10.07
CA GLY A 493 10.96 19.25 -9.48
C GLY A 493 11.09 19.19 -7.94
N TYR A 494 10.63 18.11 -7.29
CA TYR A 494 10.67 17.94 -5.85
C TYR A 494 11.29 16.60 -5.43
N MET A 495 11.87 16.54 -4.25
CA MET A 495 12.44 15.30 -3.70
C MET A 495 12.37 15.30 -2.16
N GLY A 496 11.48 14.50 -1.60
CA GLY A 496 11.29 14.39 -0.16
C GLY A 496 10.44 15.54 0.40
N ARG A 497 10.33 15.57 1.74
CA ARG A 497 9.40 16.46 2.45
C ARG A 497 10.06 17.16 3.64
N THR A 498 9.52 18.30 4.03
CA THR A 498 9.94 19.10 5.19
C THR A 498 8.71 19.51 5.98
N VAL A 499 8.82 19.57 7.30
CA VAL A 499 7.70 19.98 8.16
C VAL A 499 7.52 21.50 8.12
N ILE A 500 6.28 21.99 8.16
CA ILE A 500 6.00 23.37 8.58
C ILE A 500 5.07 23.33 9.78
N THR A 501 5.30 24.25 10.70
CA THR A 501 4.59 24.27 11.96
C THR A 501 4.13 25.65 12.37
N GLU A 502 3.04 25.65 13.13
CA GLU A 502 2.60 26.73 13.99
C GLU A 502 2.59 26.13 15.40
N ILE A 503 3.42 26.66 16.29
CA ILE A 503 3.58 26.15 17.66
C ILE A 503 3.00 27.16 18.64
N LEU A 504 2.02 26.73 19.42
CA LEU A 504 1.39 27.48 20.48
C LEU A 504 1.77 26.87 21.83
N ARG A 505 2.76 27.48 22.50
CA ARG A 505 3.08 27.18 23.90
C ARG A 505 2.13 27.96 24.81
N LEU A 506 1.47 27.31 25.76
CA LEU A 506 0.52 27.98 26.65
C LEU A 506 1.24 28.81 27.72
N THR A 507 1.55 30.06 27.39
CA THR A 507 2.10 31.05 28.33
C THR A 507 1.06 31.50 29.37
N PRO A 508 1.45 32.11 30.50
CA PRO A 508 0.49 32.61 31.50
C PRO A 508 -0.59 33.55 30.92
N GLU A 509 -0.22 34.41 29.97
CA GLU A 509 -1.18 35.30 29.29
C GLU A 509 -2.17 34.48 28.44
N LEU A 510 -1.68 33.54 27.62
CA LEU A 510 -2.55 32.67 26.82
C LEU A 510 -3.47 31.83 27.70
N LYS A 511 -2.97 31.29 28.81
CA LYS A 511 -3.79 30.57 29.80
C LYS A 511 -4.93 31.44 30.33
N ALA A 512 -4.69 32.73 30.59
CA ALA A 512 -5.74 33.65 31.02
C ALA A 512 -6.80 33.87 29.93
N PHE A 513 -6.42 33.92 28.64
CA PHE A 513 -7.38 33.96 27.53
C PHE A 513 -8.20 32.67 27.45
N VAL A 514 -7.57 31.50 27.59
CA VAL A 514 -8.27 30.21 27.62
C VAL A 514 -9.29 30.18 28.76
N MET A 515 -8.89 30.56 29.98
CA MET A 515 -9.77 30.59 31.16
C MET A 515 -10.98 31.53 31.00
N LYS A 516 -10.86 32.58 30.19
CA LYS A 516 -11.96 33.52 29.89
C LYS A 516 -12.86 33.07 28.74
N ASN A 517 -12.66 31.87 28.18
CA ASN A 517 -13.35 31.41 26.97
C ASN A 517 -13.17 32.38 25.79
N ALA A 518 -11.96 32.92 25.63
CA ALA A 518 -11.64 33.76 24.50
C ALA A 518 -11.81 33.00 23.17
N SER A 519 -12.20 33.73 22.13
CA SER A 519 -12.30 33.22 20.77
C SER A 519 -10.94 32.78 20.23
N GLY A 520 -10.96 31.90 19.22
CA GLY A 520 -9.74 31.46 18.52
C GLY A 520 -8.92 32.63 17.97
N ASP A 521 -9.58 33.69 17.50
CA ASP A 521 -8.92 34.89 16.97
C ASP A 521 -8.24 35.72 18.05
N GLU A 522 -8.80 35.81 19.26
CA GLU A 522 -8.17 36.47 20.41
C GLU A 522 -6.92 35.71 20.87
N ILE A 523 -7.03 34.38 20.98
CA ILE A 523 -5.90 33.50 21.32
C ILE A 523 -4.80 33.64 20.26
N LYS A 524 -5.17 33.59 18.97
CA LYS A 524 -4.22 33.73 17.86
C LYS A 524 -3.54 35.11 17.88
N ARG A 525 -4.27 36.21 18.10
CA ARG A 525 -3.67 37.55 18.24
C ARG A 525 -2.68 37.64 19.40
N CYS A 526 -3.00 37.06 20.55
CA CYS A 526 -2.08 37.00 21.69
C CYS A 526 -0.81 36.21 21.32
N ALA A 527 -0.97 35.03 20.74
CA ALA A 527 0.15 34.19 20.30
C ALA A 527 1.06 34.89 19.28
N ARG A 528 0.46 35.62 18.33
CA ARG A 528 1.15 36.43 17.30
C ARG A 528 2.00 37.54 17.92
N ARG A 529 1.47 38.28 18.90
CA ARG A 529 2.22 39.30 19.65
C ARG A 529 3.40 38.70 20.41
N GLN A 530 3.26 37.46 20.90
CA GLN A 530 4.35 36.72 21.55
C GLN A 530 5.34 36.09 20.56
N GLY A 531 5.25 36.42 19.27
CA GLY A 531 6.20 35.99 18.26
C GLY A 531 5.88 34.66 17.57
N THR A 532 4.71 34.06 17.82
CA THR A 532 4.29 32.82 17.14
C THR A 532 4.16 33.03 15.64
N ARG A 533 4.82 32.17 14.86
CA ARG A 533 4.70 32.14 13.40
C ARG A 533 3.49 31.34 12.97
N THR A 534 2.81 31.80 11.93
CA THR A 534 1.73 31.03 11.30
C THR A 534 2.31 29.89 10.44
N LEU A 535 1.46 28.92 10.07
CA LEU A 535 1.84 27.90 9.09
C LEU A 535 2.35 28.51 7.76
N ARG A 536 1.71 29.60 7.29
CA ARG A 536 2.12 30.28 6.05
C ARG A 536 3.48 30.94 6.22
N GLU A 537 3.72 31.67 7.31
CA GLU A 537 5.02 32.29 7.57
C GLU A 537 6.14 31.28 7.73
N SER A 538 5.87 30.15 8.41
CA SER A 538 6.81 29.03 8.51
C SER A 538 7.18 28.49 7.11
N GLY A 539 6.18 28.31 6.23
CA GLY A 539 6.42 27.91 4.84
C GLY A 539 7.16 28.96 4.00
N VAL A 540 6.82 30.24 4.14
CA VAL A 540 7.49 31.34 3.41
C VAL A 540 8.96 31.46 3.83
N ALA A 541 9.25 31.34 5.12
CA ALA A 541 10.64 31.34 5.62
C ALA A 541 11.48 30.23 4.95
N LYS A 542 10.89 29.04 4.78
CA LYS A 542 11.54 27.93 4.06
C LYS A 542 11.65 28.14 2.55
N ALA A 543 10.67 28.82 1.95
CA ALA A 543 10.72 29.16 0.54
C ALA A 543 11.84 30.16 0.25
N LEU A 544 12.03 31.16 1.12
CA LEU A 544 13.16 32.09 1.09
C LEU A 544 14.50 31.37 1.26
N GLY A 545 14.56 30.36 2.13
CA GLY A 545 15.74 29.49 2.28
C GLY A 545 15.98 28.54 1.09
N GLY A 546 15.11 28.53 0.08
CA GLY A 546 15.22 27.65 -1.08
C GLY A 546 15.03 26.16 -0.79
N GLU A 547 14.38 25.83 0.34
CA GLU A 547 13.99 24.46 0.69
C GLU A 547 12.76 23.99 -0.09
N THR A 548 11.80 24.90 -0.32
CA THR A 548 10.51 24.65 -0.99
C THR A 548 10.20 25.80 -1.94
N SER A 549 9.17 25.65 -2.78
CA SER A 549 8.63 26.74 -3.61
C SER A 549 7.50 27.49 -2.89
N LEU A 550 7.26 28.74 -3.29
CA LEU A 550 6.09 29.50 -2.84
C LEU A 550 4.77 28.86 -3.29
N SER A 551 4.73 28.28 -4.49
CA SER A 551 3.52 27.59 -4.99
C SER A 551 3.14 26.41 -4.10
N GLU A 552 4.11 25.69 -3.55
CA GLU A 552 3.87 24.60 -2.60
C GLU A 552 3.34 25.10 -1.26
N VAL A 553 3.83 26.24 -0.75
CA VAL A 553 3.31 26.90 0.45
C VAL A 553 1.86 27.33 0.23
N PHE A 554 1.57 27.93 -0.94
CA PHE A 554 0.23 28.37 -1.34
C PHE A 554 -0.77 27.23 -1.44
N ARG A 555 -0.33 26.08 -1.93
CA ARG A 555 -1.15 24.87 -2.04
C ARG A 555 -1.65 24.32 -0.71
N LEU A 556 -0.87 24.45 0.37
CA LEU A 556 -1.09 23.70 1.62
C LEU A 556 -1.48 24.56 2.83
N THR A 557 -1.40 25.88 2.74
CA THR A 557 -1.81 26.76 3.84
C THR A 557 -2.90 27.75 3.39
N ALA A 558 -3.66 28.28 4.34
CA ALA A 558 -4.59 29.38 4.08
C ALA A 558 -3.83 30.72 4.05
N GLU A 559 -4.47 31.75 3.52
CA GLU A 559 -4.01 33.13 3.67
C GLU A 559 -4.16 33.55 5.14
N ASP A 560 -3.15 34.24 5.67
CA ASP A 560 -3.23 34.80 7.01
C ASP A 560 -4.14 36.02 6.97
N GLN A 561 -5.18 36.04 7.81
CA GLN A 561 -5.95 37.26 8.02
C GLN A 561 -5.04 38.31 8.67
N ASN A 562 -5.07 39.55 8.17
CA ASN A 562 -4.23 40.68 8.60
C ASN A 562 -4.12 40.77 10.14
N MET A 563 -3.05 40.20 10.69
CA MET A 563 -2.74 40.22 12.11
C MET A 563 -1.23 40.39 12.25
N GLU A 564 -0.82 41.61 12.57
CA GLU A 564 0.59 42.00 12.67
C GLU A 564 1.31 41.20 13.77
N ARG A 565 2.57 40.87 13.50
CA ARG A 565 3.52 40.28 14.45
C ARG A 565 4.36 41.42 15.00
N GLU A 566 4.43 41.58 16.32
CA GLU A 566 5.44 42.45 16.92
C GLU A 566 6.80 41.75 16.74
N THR A 567 7.65 42.30 15.86
CA THR A 567 8.96 41.75 15.49
C THR A 567 10.03 42.04 16.52
#